data_AF-A0A1L0GB18-F1
#
_entry.id   AF-A0A1L0GB18-F1
#
_cell.length_a   1.000
_cell.length_b   1.000
_cell.length_c   1.000
_cell.angle_alpha   90.00
_cell.angle_beta   90.00
_cell.angle_gamma   90.00
#
_symmetry.space_group_name_H-M   'P 1'
#
loop_
_entity.id
_entity.type
_entity.pdbx_description
1 polymer ?
#
loop_
_entity_poly.entity_id
_entity_poly.type
_entity_poly.pdbx_seq_one_letter_code
_entity_poly.pdbx_strand_id
1 'polypeptide(L)'
;MLMLKNIGIYARAINKPLTRQSARLNSSTTTMNWVDFFKLRKQNKRINVFSSSLTAFAGAFATLTYLGNVEIDIEKPIMGIDPFMVLGGVVILGGVAGFAVGPFLGTEFFNLKNKNILAQFRAKDLLFLQRVKRYRVDPSSQSFSNPVPDYYGERIYSLENYKQWLRDCNAFRRKSREFL
;
A
#
# COMPACT_ATOMS: atom_id res chain seq x y z
N MET A 1 -12.76 -4.70 87.96
CA MET A 1 -13.63 -4.93 86.78
C MET A 1 -14.63 -3.79 86.72
N LEU A 2 -14.38 -2.79 85.87
CA LEU A 2 -15.34 -1.75 85.47
C LEU A 2 -14.76 -1.03 84.24
N MET A 3 -15.24 -1.44 83.08
CA MET A 3 -14.96 -0.80 81.78
C MET A 3 -15.84 0.44 81.65
N LEU A 4 -15.24 1.58 81.35
CA LEU A 4 -15.94 2.73 80.80
C LEU A 4 -15.47 2.93 79.36
N LYS A 5 -16.37 2.62 78.43
CA LYS A 5 -16.31 3.02 77.02
C LYS A 5 -16.36 4.55 76.96
N ASN A 6 -15.52 5.16 76.12
CA ASN A 6 -15.94 6.38 75.47
C ASN A 6 -15.46 6.45 74.01
N ILE A 7 -16.38 6.93 73.20
CA ILE A 7 -16.44 7.00 71.75
C ILE A 7 -15.62 8.20 71.28
N GLY A 8 -14.89 8.07 70.16
CA GLY A 8 -14.07 9.18 69.66
C GLY A 8 -13.55 8.99 68.23
N ILE A 9 -14.44 9.23 67.26
CA ILE A 9 -14.20 9.97 66.01
C ILE A 9 -13.22 9.40 64.97
N TYR A 10 -13.80 9.13 63.80
CA TYR A 10 -13.18 8.80 62.52
C TYR A 10 -12.10 9.80 62.07
N ALA A 11 -10.92 9.31 61.72
CA ALA A 11 -9.99 10.02 60.85
C ALA A 11 -9.60 9.12 59.67
N ARG A 12 -10.49 8.99 58.68
CA ARG A 12 -10.08 8.50 57.36
C ARG A 12 -9.35 9.62 56.65
N ALA A 13 -8.02 9.55 56.63
CA ALA A 13 -7.20 10.41 55.78
C ALA A 13 -7.54 10.10 54.30
N ILE A 14 -8.15 11.08 53.62
CA ILE A 14 -8.40 11.02 52.18
C ILE A 14 -7.07 11.26 51.48
N ASN A 15 -6.38 10.19 51.09
CA ASN A 15 -5.27 10.28 50.16
C ASN A 15 -5.81 10.72 48.79
N LYS A 16 -5.73 12.03 48.49
CA LYS A 16 -5.92 12.51 47.12
C LYS A 16 -4.79 11.95 46.26
N PRO A 17 -5.07 11.21 45.17
CA PRO A 17 -4.02 10.83 44.24
C PRO A 17 -3.48 12.11 43.58
N LEU A 18 -2.20 12.41 43.82
CA LEU A 18 -1.47 13.38 43.02
C LEU A 18 -1.42 12.82 41.60
N THR A 19 -2.30 13.33 40.74
CA THR A 19 -2.23 13.15 39.30
C THR A 19 -0.90 13.72 38.83
N ARG A 20 0.12 12.87 38.71
CA ARG A 20 1.33 13.17 37.95
C ARG A 20 0.92 13.34 36.50
N GLN A 21 0.54 14.56 36.12
CA GLN A 21 0.53 14.98 34.73
C GLN A 21 1.96 14.90 34.22
N SER A 22 2.25 13.81 33.52
CA SER A 22 3.47 13.70 32.74
C SER A 22 3.36 14.73 31.62
N ALA A 23 4.06 15.85 31.78
CA ALA A 23 4.23 16.82 30.70
C ALA A 23 4.94 16.09 29.55
N ARG A 24 4.16 15.68 28.53
CA ARG A 24 4.72 15.18 27.28
C ARG A 24 5.29 16.38 26.55
N LEU A 25 6.61 16.54 26.64
CA LEU A 25 7.37 17.46 25.79
C LEU A 25 7.22 16.97 24.34
N ASN A 26 6.26 17.53 23.61
CA ASN A 26 6.13 17.32 22.18
C ASN A 26 7.22 18.13 21.47
N SER A 27 8.38 17.52 21.24
CA SER A 27 9.31 17.99 20.21
C SER A 27 8.62 17.81 18.85
N SER A 28 8.08 18.91 18.33
CA SER A 28 7.27 18.99 17.11
C SER A 28 8.09 18.89 15.82
N THR A 29 8.90 17.84 15.68
CA THR A 29 9.09 17.24 14.37
C THR A 29 7.91 16.30 14.15
N THR A 30 6.83 16.80 13.55
CA THR A 30 5.59 16.04 13.30
C THR A 30 5.89 14.87 12.35
N THR A 31 6.36 13.76 12.89
CA THR A 31 6.58 12.53 12.14
C THR A 31 5.21 11.91 11.81
N MET A 32 4.92 11.73 10.52
CA MET A 32 3.68 11.12 10.04
C MET A 32 3.33 9.83 10.79
N ASN A 33 2.07 9.62 11.20
CA ASN A 33 1.59 8.39 11.85
C ASN A 33 1.54 7.20 10.88
N TRP A 34 1.63 5.95 11.37
CA TRP A 34 1.61 4.74 10.53
C TRP A 34 0.27 4.52 9.86
N VAL A 35 -0.82 4.84 10.55
CA VAL A 35 -2.18 4.75 10.00
C VAL A 35 -2.31 5.67 8.78
N ASP A 36 -1.84 6.92 8.89
CA ASP A 36 -1.94 7.91 7.82
C ASP A 36 -1.00 7.59 6.66
N PHE A 37 0.21 7.10 6.96
CA PHE A 37 1.12 6.57 5.94
C PHE A 37 0.47 5.47 5.10
N PHE A 38 -0.16 4.48 5.74
CA PHE A 38 -0.80 3.38 5.03
C PHE A 38 -2.01 3.84 4.19
N LYS A 39 -2.78 4.82 4.67
CA LYS A 39 -3.84 5.47 3.88
C LYS A 39 -3.27 6.13 2.62
N LEU A 40 -2.19 6.90 2.76
CA LEU A 40 -1.53 7.57 1.62
C LEU A 40 -0.91 6.58 0.64
N ARG A 41 -0.29 5.50 1.13
CA ARG A 41 0.25 4.44 0.27
C ARG A 41 -0.86 3.75 -0.54
N LYS A 42 -2.00 3.47 0.10
CA LYS A 42 -3.20 2.93 -0.58
C LYS A 42 -3.77 3.91 -1.60
N GLN A 43 -3.83 5.19 -1.25
CA GLN A 43 -4.27 6.24 -2.15
C GLN A 43 -3.33 6.37 -3.37
N ASN A 44 -2.01 6.34 -3.17
CA ASN A 44 -1.02 6.38 -4.24
C ASN A 44 -1.21 5.22 -5.22
N LYS A 45 -1.35 3.99 -4.72
CA LYS A 45 -1.62 2.82 -5.60
C LYS A 45 -2.92 2.99 -6.38
N ARG A 46 -4.00 3.42 -5.73
CA ARG A 46 -5.31 3.61 -6.38
C ARG A 46 -5.25 4.66 -7.49
N ILE A 47 -4.60 5.79 -7.23
CA ILE A 47 -4.41 6.84 -8.24
C ILE A 47 -3.61 6.28 -9.42
N ASN A 48 -2.50 5.60 -9.18
CA ASN A 48 -1.70 5.04 -10.28
C ASN A 48 -2.47 3.99 -11.10
N VAL A 49 -3.20 3.07 -10.45
CA VAL A 49 -4.03 2.08 -11.16
C VAL A 49 -5.12 2.78 -11.97
N PHE A 50 -5.81 3.75 -11.37
CA PHE A 50 -6.86 4.51 -12.06
C PHE A 50 -6.32 5.30 -13.26
N SER A 51 -5.21 6.01 -13.08
CA SER A 51 -4.54 6.72 -14.17
C SER A 51 -4.13 5.78 -15.29
N SER A 52 -3.59 4.59 -14.97
CA SER A 52 -3.24 3.56 -15.96
C SER A 52 -4.44 3.05 -16.73
N SER A 53 -5.55 2.77 -16.05
CA SER A 53 -6.80 2.39 -16.71
C SER A 53 -7.31 3.51 -17.62
N LEU A 54 -7.31 4.75 -17.15
CA LEU A 54 -7.81 5.90 -17.92
C LEU A 54 -6.96 6.16 -19.17
N THR A 55 -5.64 6.14 -19.04
CA THR A 55 -4.74 6.32 -20.19
C THR A 55 -4.77 5.13 -21.14
N ALA A 56 -5.06 3.92 -20.66
CA ALA A 56 -5.30 2.78 -21.54
C ALA A 56 -6.52 3.01 -22.44
N PHE A 57 -7.64 3.45 -21.86
CA PHE A 57 -8.82 3.81 -22.66
C PHE A 57 -8.53 4.95 -23.62
N ALA A 58 -7.82 5.99 -23.18
CA ALA A 58 -7.44 7.10 -24.04
C ALA A 58 -6.52 6.67 -25.19
N GLY A 59 -5.54 5.79 -24.93
CA GLY A 59 -4.62 5.26 -25.94
C GLY A 59 -5.31 4.37 -26.96
N ALA A 60 -6.19 3.47 -26.50
CA ALA A 60 -7.02 2.66 -27.38
C ALA A 60 -7.95 3.53 -28.24
N PHE A 61 -8.61 4.52 -27.62
CA PHE A 61 -9.49 5.44 -28.32
C PHE A 61 -8.75 6.29 -29.36
N ALA A 62 -7.60 6.86 -29.00
CA ALA A 62 -6.76 7.62 -29.93
C ALA A 62 -6.32 6.76 -31.13
N THR A 63 -5.94 5.51 -30.87
CA THR A 63 -5.55 4.56 -31.92
C THR A 63 -6.72 4.20 -32.82
N LEU A 64 -7.91 3.98 -32.24
CA LEU A 64 -9.13 3.73 -33.00
C LEU A 64 -9.50 4.93 -33.89
N THR A 65 -9.44 6.15 -33.34
CA THR A 65 -9.70 7.37 -34.12
C THR A 65 -8.68 7.56 -35.23
N TYR A 66 -7.41 7.21 -34.99
CA TYR A 66 -6.38 7.26 -36.02
C TYR A 66 -6.67 6.25 -37.15
N LEU A 67 -6.96 4.99 -36.80
CA LEU A 67 -7.29 3.95 -37.78
C LEU A 67 -8.56 4.27 -38.58
N GLY A 68 -9.54 4.96 -37.99
CA GLY A 68 -10.71 5.42 -38.72
C GLY A 68 -10.42 6.43 -39.84
N ASN A 69 -9.23 7.04 -39.85
CA ASN A 69 -8.77 7.93 -40.93
C ASN A 69 -7.83 7.23 -41.93
N VAL A 70 -7.49 5.95 -41.70
CA VAL A 70 -6.62 5.18 -42.60
C VAL A 70 -7.50 4.36 -43.54
N GLU A 71 -7.33 4.55 -44.84
CA GLU A 71 -7.98 3.73 -45.85
C GLU A 71 -7.34 2.34 -45.86
N ILE A 72 -8.12 1.32 -45.50
CA ILE A 72 -7.67 -0.08 -45.41
C ILE A 72 -8.59 -0.92 -46.28
N ASP A 73 -7.99 -1.66 -47.21
CA ASP A 73 -8.70 -2.60 -48.07
C ASP A 73 -9.03 -3.88 -47.26
N ILE A 74 -10.31 -4.03 -46.92
CA ILE A 74 -10.81 -5.12 -46.04
C ILE A 74 -10.85 -6.46 -46.81
N GLU A 75 -10.76 -6.44 -48.14
CA GLU A 75 -10.80 -7.65 -48.96
C GLU A 75 -9.45 -8.37 -49.03
N LYS A 76 -8.37 -7.68 -48.65
CA LYS A 76 -7.00 -8.22 -48.71
C LYS A 76 -6.46 -8.52 -47.31
N PRO A 77 -5.90 -9.72 -47.08
CA PRO A 77 -5.29 -10.04 -45.81
C PRO A 77 -4.05 -9.16 -45.58
N ILE A 78 -3.87 -8.70 -44.34
CA ILE A 78 -2.69 -7.92 -43.93
C ILE A 78 -1.68 -8.91 -43.35
N MET A 79 -0.56 -9.12 -44.04
CA MET A 79 0.48 -10.10 -43.64
C MET A 79 -0.07 -11.53 -43.46
N GLY A 80 -1.10 -11.92 -44.23
CA GLY A 80 -1.74 -13.23 -44.11
C GLY A 80 -2.73 -13.36 -42.94
N ILE A 81 -2.98 -12.27 -42.21
CA ILE A 81 -3.94 -12.19 -41.11
C ILE A 81 -5.18 -11.42 -41.58
N ASP A 82 -6.34 -11.80 -41.07
CA ASP A 82 -7.60 -11.09 -41.29
C ASP A 82 -7.51 -9.60 -40.87
N PRO A 83 -7.95 -8.65 -41.70
CA PRO A 83 -7.86 -7.23 -41.39
C PRO A 83 -8.52 -6.82 -40.07
N PHE A 84 -9.65 -7.41 -39.68
CA PHE A 84 -10.29 -7.07 -38.40
C PHE A 84 -9.45 -7.52 -37.20
N MET A 85 -8.78 -8.66 -37.30
CA MET A 85 -7.85 -9.10 -36.26
C MET A 85 -6.66 -8.15 -36.13
N VAL A 86 -6.08 -7.71 -37.24
CA VAL A 86 -4.97 -6.74 -37.21
C VAL A 86 -5.41 -5.41 -36.61
N LEU A 87 -6.56 -4.89 -37.04
CA LEU A 87 -7.13 -3.65 -36.52
C LEU A 87 -7.41 -3.71 -35.01
N GLY A 88 -8.08 -4.78 -34.56
CA GLY A 88 -8.33 -5.01 -33.13
C GLY A 88 -7.03 -5.13 -32.35
N GLY A 89 -6.03 -5.83 -32.89
CA GLY A 89 -4.69 -5.94 -32.32
C GLY A 89 -4.01 -4.59 -32.15
N VAL A 90 -4.04 -3.73 -33.17
CA VAL A 90 -3.44 -2.38 -33.11
C VAL A 90 -4.13 -1.51 -32.06
N VAL A 91 -5.46 -1.55 -31.95
CA VAL A 91 -6.20 -0.83 -30.90
C VAL A 91 -5.82 -1.32 -29.50
N ILE A 92 -5.71 -2.64 -29.30
CA ILE A 92 -5.26 -3.23 -28.04
C ILE A 92 -3.83 -2.76 -27.72
N LEU A 93 -2.92 -2.76 -28.70
CA LEU A 93 -1.56 -2.26 -28.54
C LEU A 93 -1.54 -0.78 -28.11
N GLY A 94 -2.38 0.05 -28.72
CA GLY A 94 -2.59 1.43 -28.31
C GLY A 94 -3.05 1.57 -26.86
N GLY A 95 -3.96 0.69 -26.42
CA GLY A 95 -4.41 0.62 -25.03
C GLY A 95 -3.31 0.18 -24.06
N VAL A 96 -2.52 -0.83 -24.42
CA VAL A 96 -1.38 -1.29 -23.60
C VAL A 96 -0.31 -0.20 -23.49
N ALA A 97 0.01 0.48 -24.59
CA ALA A 97 0.91 1.62 -24.58
C ALA A 97 0.38 2.74 -23.67
N GLY A 98 -0.92 3.07 -23.79
CA GLY A 98 -1.58 4.01 -22.90
C GLY A 98 -1.51 3.60 -21.43
N PHE A 99 -1.73 2.32 -21.11
CA PHE A 99 -1.64 1.79 -19.75
C PHE A 99 -0.25 2.02 -19.14
N ALA A 100 0.81 1.77 -19.91
CA ALA A 100 2.20 1.94 -19.46
C ALA A 100 2.55 3.41 -19.12
N VAL A 101 1.92 4.37 -19.80
CA VAL A 101 2.12 5.81 -19.56
C VAL A 101 1.38 6.32 -18.31
N GLY A 102 0.31 5.64 -17.88
CA GLY A 102 -0.56 6.14 -16.82
C GLY A 102 0.08 6.39 -15.45
N PRO A 103 1.01 5.56 -14.94
CA PRO A 103 1.66 5.79 -13.65
C PRO A 103 2.48 7.08 -13.58
N PHE A 104 2.99 7.59 -14.72
CA PHE A 104 3.70 8.87 -14.74
C PHE A 104 2.75 10.02 -14.38
N LEU A 105 1.57 10.05 -15.00
CA LEU A 105 0.53 11.04 -14.69
C LEU A 105 -0.05 10.84 -13.28
N GLY A 106 -0.27 9.59 -12.87
CA GLY A 106 -0.80 9.27 -11.55
C GLY A 106 0.13 9.68 -10.42
N THR A 107 1.44 9.47 -10.60
CA THR A 107 2.46 9.85 -9.61
C THR A 107 2.56 11.37 -9.48
N GLU A 108 2.54 12.11 -10.59
CA GLU A 108 2.55 13.57 -10.54
C GLU A 108 1.29 14.14 -9.88
N PHE A 109 0.11 13.61 -10.21
CA PHE A 109 -1.13 14.00 -9.54
C PHE A 109 -1.07 13.73 -8.03
N PHE A 110 -0.55 12.57 -7.61
CA PHE A 110 -0.38 12.25 -6.19
C PHE A 110 0.61 13.22 -5.50
N ASN A 111 1.73 13.53 -6.14
CA ASN A 111 2.75 14.44 -5.62
C ASN A 111 2.18 15.85 -5.43
N LEU A 112 1.47 16.37 -6.43
CA LEU A 112 0.84 17.70 -6.39
C LEU A 112 -0.23 17.78 -5.29
N LYS A 113 -1.10 16.77 -5.21
CA LYS A 113 -2.17 16.71 -4.20
C LYS A 113 -1.64 16.65 -2.77
N ASN A 114 -0.52 15.96 -2.55
CA ASN A 114 0.03 15.71 -1.22
C ASN A 114 1.34 16.48 -0.96
N LYS A 115 1.62 17.55 -1.72
CA LYS A 115 2.91 18.28 -1.70
C LYS A 115 3.43 18.62 -0.30
N ASN A 116 2.54 19.04 0.60
CA ASN A 116 2.89 19.48 1.95
C ASN A 116 3.37 18.34 2.86
N ILE A 117 2.90 17.11 2.62
CA ILE A 117 3.20 15.93 3.45
C ILE A 117 4.09 14.92 2.73
N LEU A 118 4.45 15.20 1.47
CA LEU A 118 5.18 14.30 0.58
C LEU A 118 6.57 13.94 1.12
N ALA A 119 7.28 14.91 1.70
CA ALA A 119 8.59 14.67 2.30
C ALA A 119 8.51 13.68 3.47
N GLN A 120 7.52 13.85 4.36
CA GLN A 120 7.27 12.95 5.47
C GLN A 120 6.82 11.57 5.00
N PHE A 121 5.97 11.52 3.97
CA PHE A 121 5.53 10.28 3.35
C PHE A 121 6.73 9.48 2.80
N ARG A 122 7.61 10.12 2.02
CA ARG A 122 8.81 9.47 1.44
C ARG A 122 9.77 8.99 2.52
N ALA A 123 10.06 9.82 3.54
CA ALA A 123 10.90 9.42 4.66
C ALA A 123 10.33 8.18 5.37
N LYS A 124 9.01 8.13 5.56
CA LYS A 124 8.33 7.00 6.19
C LYS A 124 8.23 5.77 5.30
N ASP A 125 8.10 5.95 3.98
CA ASP A 125 8.12 4.84 3.02
C ASP A 125 9.48 4.14 3.01
N LEU A 126 10.58 4.90 3.10
CA LEU A 126 11.93 4.32 3.27
C LEU A 126 12.03 3.50 4.56
N LEU A 127 11.53 4.01 5.68
CA LEU A 127 11.50 3.25 6.95
C LEU A 127 10.63 1.99 6.84
N PHE A 128 9.51 2.06 6.11
CA PHE A 128 8.67 0.91 5.84
C PHE A 128 9.42 -0.14 5.01
N LEU A 129 10.07 0.25 3.92
CA LEU A 129 10.85 -0.65 3.07
C LEU A 129 12.02 -1.28 3.83
N GLN A 130 12.68 -0.55 4.73
CA GLN A 130 13.70 -1.10 5.61
C GLN A 130 13.13 -2.18 6.55
N ARG A 131 11.92 -1.98 7.10
CA ARG A 131 11.23 -2.99 7.91
C ARG A 131 10.86 -4.21 7.08
N VAL A 132 10.31 -4.02 5.87
CA VAL A 132 10.02 -5.13 4.95
C VAL A 132 11.29 -5.92 4.64
N LYS A 133 12.38 -5.25 4.27
CA LYS A 133 13.68 -5.88 4.01
C LYS A 133 14.21 -6.67 5.21
N ARG A 134 14.01 -6.18 6.43
CA ARG A 134 14.44 -6.86 7.66
C ARG A 134 13.61 -8.12 7.96
N TYR A 135 12.30 -8.06 7.74
CA TYR A 135 11.37 -9.11 8.17
C TYR A 135 10.91 -10.04 7.05
N ARG A 136 11.25 -9.77 5.78
CA ARG A 136 10.97 -10.69 4.68
C ARG A 136 11.68 -12.03 4.89
N VAL A 137 11.12 -13.07 4.30
CA VAL A 137 11.68 -14.43 4.31
C VAL A 137 12.63 -14.62 3.13
N ASP A 138 13.49 -15.63 3.20
CA ASP A 138 14.32 -16.04 2.07
C ASP A 138 13.43 -16.84 1.08
N PRO A 139 13.34 -16.43 -0.20
CA PRO A 139 12.53 -17.14 -1.18
C PRO A 139 13.15 -18.46 -1.65
N SER A 140 14.42 -18.74 -1.32
CA SER A 140 15.11 -19.97 -1.73
C SER A 140 14.45 -21.24 -1.16
N SER A 141 13.84 -21.15 0.03
CA SER A 141 13.19 -22.27 0.72
C SER A 141 11.71 -22.45 0.36
N GLN A 142 11.29 -21.93 -0.79
CA GLN A 142 9.90 -22.02 -1.23
C GLN A 142 9.53 -23.42 -1.72
N SER A 143 8.29 -23.83 -1.49
CA SER A 143 7.72 -25.05 -2.06
C SER A 143 6.26 -24.85 -2.43
N PHE A 144 5.70 -25.75 -3.23
CA PHE A 144 4.27 -25.68 -3.60
C PHE A 144 3.36 -25.70 -2.35
N SER A 145 3.73 -26.47 -1.32
CA SER A 145 3.00 -26.57 -0.04
C SER A 145 3.32 -25.43 0.94
N ASN A 146 4.34 -24.62 0.67
CA ASN A 146 4.74 -23.47 1.46
C ASN A 146 5.15 -22.29 0.56
N PRO A 147 4.19 -21.60 -0.07
CA PRO A 147 4.48 -20.48 -0.95
C PRO A 147 5.02 -19.28 -0.16
N VAL A 148 5.90 -18.50 -0.80
CA VAL A 148 6.48 -17.29 -0.19
C VAL A 148 5.38 -16.24 -0.02
N PRO A 149 5.25 -15.61 1.17
CA PRO A 149 4.38 -14.44 1.33
C PRO A 149 4.90 -13.26 0.48
N ASP A 150 4.12 -12.19 0.38
CA ASP A 150 4.47 -10.99 -0.39
C ASP A 150 5.90 -10.48 -0.06
N TYR A 151 6.85 -10.74 -0.96
CA TYR A 151 8.28 -10.51 -0.71
C TYR A 151 8.64 -9.01 -0.65
N TYR A 152 7.88 -8.18 -1.36
CA TYR A 152 8.13 -6.74 -1.48
C TYR A 152 7.20 -5.88 -0.62
N GLY A 153 6.20 -6.49 0.03
CA GLY A 153 5.21 -5.76 0.83
C GLY A 153 4.35 -4.82 -0.01
N GLU A 154 4.08 -5.18 -1.26
CA GLU A 154 3.22 -4.40 -2.16
C GLU A 154 1.79 -4.31 -1.61
N ARG A 155 1.26 -5.39 -1.03
CA ARG A 155 -0.13 -5.51 -0.61
C ARG A 155 -0.40 -5.02 0.82
N ILE A 156 0.59 -4.37 1.44
CA ILE A 156 0.49 -3.87 2.81
C ILE A 156 -0.02 -2.43 2.81
N TYR A 157 -1.31 -2.28 3.09
CA TYR A 157 -2.03 -0.99 3.08
C TYR A 157 -2.70 -0.63 4.41
N SER A 158 -2.42 -1.39 5.46
CA SER A 158 -2.94 -1.16 6.81
C SER A 158 -2.01 -1.79 7.84
N LEU A 159 -2.16 -1.41 9.11
CA LEU A 159 -1.44 -2.05 10.22
C LEU A 159 -1.84 -3.52 10.38
N GLU A 160 -3.09 -3.86 10.08
CA GLU A 160 -3.59 -5.22 10.13
C GLU A 160 -2.91 -6.10 9.07
N ASN A 161 -2.85 -5.62 7.82
CA ASN A 161 -2.14 -6.30 6.73
C ASN A 161 -0.66 -6.50 7.11
N TYR A 162 -0.03 -5.51 7.73
CA TYR A 162 1.36 -5.61 8.16
C TYR A 162 1.55 -6.69 9.25
N LYS A 163 0.67 -6.73 10.26
CA LYS A 163 0.69 -7.76 11.30
C LYS A 163 0.44 -9.16 10.72
N GLN A 164 -0.50 -9.27 9.78
CA GLN A 164 -0.78 -10.53 9.09
C GLN A 164 0.44 -10.99 8.30
N TRP A 165 1.03 -10.10 7.50
CA TRP A 165 2.25 -10.38 6.75
C TRP A 165 3.42 -10.86 7.62
N LEU A 166 3.60 -10.28 8.82
CA LEU A 166 4.60 -10.76 9.79
C LEU A 166 4.30 -12.18 10.28
N ARG A 167 3.02 -12.51 10.53
CA ARG A 167 2.60 -13.87 10.90
C ARG A 167 2.86 -14.84 9.76
N ASP A 168 2.55 -14.46 8.53
CA ASP A 168 2.78 -15.29 7.33
C ASP A 168 4.28 -15.57 7.14
N CYS A 169 5.13 -14.55 7.32
CA CYS A 169 6.58 -14.71 7.30
C CYS A 169 7.07 -15.69 8.39
N ASN A 170 6.53 -15.61 9.60
CA ASN A 170 6.90 -16.52 10.68
C ASN A 170 6.40 -17.95 10.42
N ALA A 171 5.19 -18.11 9.88
CA ALA A 171 4.64 -19.41 9.49
C ALA A 171 5.49 -20.05 8.37
N PHE A 172 5.89 -19.26 7.37
CA PHE A 172 6.79 -19.71 6.30
C PHE A 172 8.13 -20.18 6.85
N ARG A 173 8.77 -19.41 7.76
CA ARG A 173 10.04 -19.79 8.39
C ARG A 173 9.93 -21.07 9.19
N ARG A 174 8.81 -21.29 9.89
CA ARG A 174 8.58 -22.53 10.64
C ARG A 174 8.51 -23.73 9.71
N LYS A 175 7.65 -23.65 8.69
CA LYS A 175 7.50 -24.71 7.69
C LYS A 175 8.80 -24.98 6.94
N SER A 176 9.54 -23.94 6.56
CA SER A 176 10.82 -24.09 5.85
C SER A 176 11.89 -24.82 6.66
N ARG A 177 11.80 -24.86 8.00
CA ARG A 177 12.70 -25.65 8.85
C ARG A 177 12.23 -27.07 9.10
N GLU A 178 10.94 -27.35 8.92
CA GLU A 178 10.34 -28.66 9.15
C GLU A 178 10.44 -29.56 7.91
N PHE A 179 10.52 -28.96 6.71
CA PHE A 179 10.45 -29.67 5.42
C PHE A 179 11.72 -29.56 4.55
N LEU A 180 12.76 -28.87 5.02
CA LEU A 180 14.11 -28.87 4.42
C LEU A 180 15.06 -29.58 5.39
#